data_AF-A0A956BS48-F1
#
_entry.id   AF-A0A956BS48-F1
#
_cell.length_a   1.000
_cell.length_b   1.000
_cell.length_c   1.000
_cell.angle_alpha   90.00
_cell.angle_beta   90.00
_cell.angle_gamma   90.00
#
_symmetry.space_group_name_H-M   'P 1'
#
loop_
_entity.id
_entity.type
_entity.pdbx_description
1 polymer ?
#
loop_
_entity_poly.entity_id
_entity_poly.type
_entity_poly.pdbx_seq_one_letter_code
_entity_poly.pdbx_strand_id
1 'polypeptide(L)'
;NMPAPQRQCATYRNVQYDVMTRYVDGILALRPGQRPDFTIFATISGVDPDVLDANSRPELVNGIEVTTVDIEAILADASMIERANAQNNDLEPSCVRPNPMDPGNANLDNEAYPPRRLLEVTRGLIEAQAGGVVASICQARDAENGDYTADFSDAVQSIVARIAASLPTSCLPRPLIRGGDNTVFCQILEVLPEGSSCAEQEARGREPEAVRMEGTREVCRVNQVVPTPENIANGQEPSGLGWFYDDYSAELDDDCFRFEEDNRQQIRFTTGAESIPGAKFRLECVSPVVPTGDVADIGSECAGGNQAPCDLDGDDLASFRSRYDREGASLVCDNVTNTCQFACATDADCPGGNVCFGSDDGNEGNNAYCVSPTCQF
;
A
#
# COMPACT_ATOMS: atom_id res chain seq x y z
N ASN A 1 -14.31 45.90 -22.11
CA ASN A 1 -13.40 44.79 -22.48
C ASN A 1 -13.34 43.81 -21.33
N MET A 2 -13.95 42.64 -21.47
CA MET A 2 -13.66 41.54 -20.55
C MET A 2 -12.22 41.09 -20.80
N PRO A 3 -11.38 40.94 -19.76
CA PRO A 3 -10.08 40.31 -19.94
C PRO A 3 -10.27 38.86 -20.40
N ALA A 4 -9.39 38.39 -21.28
CA ALA A 4 -9.37 36.99 -21.68
C ALA A 4 -9.31 36.08 -20.43
N PRO A 5 -9.98 34.92 -20.44
CA PRO A 5 -10.11 34.06 -19.26
C PRO A 5 -8.78 33.81 -18.52
N GLN A 6 -7.70 33.56 -19.25
CA GLN A 6 -6.38 33.26 -18.68
C GLN A 6 -5.70 34.47 -18.02
N ARG A 7 -6.08 35.69 -18.41
CA ARG A 7 -5.53 36.92 -17.84
C ARG A 7 -6.25 37.38 -16.57
N GLN A 8 -7.43 36.85 -16.30
CA GLN A 8 -8.25 37.29 -15.17
C GLN A 8 -7.50 37.06 -13.85
N CYS A 9 -6.86 35.90 -13.70
CA CYS A 9 -6.13 35.58 -12.48
C CYS A 9 -4.93 36.50 -12.25
N ALA A 10 -4.12 36.73 -13.29
CA ALA A 10 -2.97 37.63 -13.20
C ALA A 10 -3.40 39.09 -12.93
N THR A 11 -4.47 39.54 -13.58
CA THR A 11 -4.95 40.94 -13.50
C THR A 11 -5.56 41.27 -12.13
N TYR A 12 -6.27 40.32 -11.51
CA TYR A 12 -7.04 40.53 -10.29
C TYR A 12 -6.43 39.84 -9.07
N ARG A 13 -5.11 39.68 -9.04
CA ARG A 13 -4.36 38.96 -7.99
C ARG A 13 -4.68 39.45 -6.57
N ASN A 14 -4.95 40.74 -6.42
CA ASN A 14 -5.27 41.39 -5.14
C ASN A 14 -6.65 41.07 -4.56
N VAL A 15 -7.59 40.53 -5.35
CA VAL A 15 -8.93 40.15 -4.89
C VAL A 15 -9.14 38.64 -4.88
N GLN A 16 -8.12 37.88 -5.23
CA GLN A 16 -8.15 36.42 -5.10
C GLN A 16 -8.03 36.01 -3.64
N TYR A 17 -8.65 34.88 -3.31
CA TYR A 17 -8.43 34.27 -2.01
C TYR A 17 -6.96 33.87 -1.84
N ASP A 18 -6.48 33.98 -0.61
CA ASP A 18 -5.19 33.42 -0.21
C ASP A 18 -5.18 31.89 -0.45
N VAL A 19 -4.06 31.39 -0.98
CA VAL A 19 -3.96 30.00 -1.42
C VAL A 19 -4.03 29.03 -0.24
N MET A 20 -3.30 29.34 0.83
CA MET A 20 -3.20 28.48 2.01
C MET A 20 -4.55 28.36 2.70
N THR A 21 -5.13 29.49 3.08
CA THR A 21 -6.38 29.52 3.88
C THR A 21 -7.61 29.07 3.12
N ARG A 22 -7.69 29.29 1.81
CA ARG A 22 -8.89 28.91 1.04
C ARG A 22 -8.83 27.49 0.49
N TYR A 23 -7.67 27.10 -0.03
CA TYR A 23 -7.55 25.87 -0.82
C TYR A 23 -6.84 24.78 -0.04
N VAL A 24 -5.68 25.06 0.56
CA VAL A 24 -4.95 24.04 1.33
C VAL A 24 -5.78 23.62 2.55
N ASP A 25 -6.17 24.56 3.40
CA ASP A 25 -7.04 24.28 4.56
C ASP A 25 -8.38 23.67 4.13
N GLY A 26 -8.95 24.17 3.03
CA GLY A 26 -10.21 23.69 2.49
C GLY A 26 -10.16 22.23 2.03
N ILE A 27 -9.07 21.84 1.36
CA ILE A 27 -8.84 20.46 0.88
C ILE A 27 -8.58 19.53 2.07
N LEU A 28 -7.72 19.93 3.01
CA LEU A 28 -7.44 19.14 4.22
C LEU A 28 -8.70 18.95 5.09
N ALA A 29 -9.59 19.95 5.12
CA ALA A 29 -10.84 19.88 5.85
C ALA A 29 -11.89 18.93 5.22
N LEU A 30 -11.70 18.44 3.98
CA LEU A 30 -12.64 17.51 3.35
C LEU A 30 -12.69 16.15 4.05
N ARG A 31 -11.63 15.79 4.79
CA ARG A 31 -11.51 14.52 5.52
C ARG A 31 -11.07 14.77 6.97
N PRO A 32 -11.95 15.34 7.82
CA PRO A 32 -11.60 15.68 9.19
C PRO A 32 -11.21 14.43 9.98
N GLY A 33 -10.09 14.50 10.72
CA GLY A 33 -9.58 13.40 11.54
C GLY A 33 -8.79 12.32 10.79
N GLN A 34 -8.46 12.53 9.52
CA GLN A 34 -7.55 11.67 8.75
C GLN A 34 -6.17 12.34 8.64
N ARG A 35 -5.09 11.55 8.53
CA ARG A 35 -3.76 12.09 8.26
C ARG A 35 -3.72 12.71 6.85
N PRO A 36 -2.97 13.82 6.65
CA PRO A 36 -2.88 14.49 5.34
C PRO A 36 -2.29 13.65 4.22
N ASP A 37 -1.37 12.72 4.53
CA ASP A 37 -0.70 11.79 3.60
C ASP A 37 -1.66 10.94 2.76
N PHE A 38 -2.86 10.62 3.26
CA PHE A 38 -3.93 9.96 2.48
C PHE A 38 -4.63 10.87 1.47
N THR A 39 -4.33 12.16 1.48
CA THR A 39 -4.79 13.11 0.47
C THR A 39 -3.72 13.23 -0.60
N ILE A 40 -4.09 12.94 -1.84
CA ILE A 40 -3.18 13.08 -2.97
C ILE A 40 -3.72 14.15 -3.90
N PHE A 41 -2.89 15.13 -4.19
CA PHE A 41 -3.19 16.22 -5.10
C PHE A 41 -2.21 16.20 -6.27
N ALA A 42 -2.75 15.92 -7.45
CA ALA A 42 -1.98 15.84 -8.69
C ALA A 42 -2.25 17.05 -9.57
N THR A 43 -1.20 17.79 -9.88
CA THR A 43 -1.24 18.97 -10.75
C THR A 43 -0.62 18.61 -12.09
N ILE A 44 -1.48 18.26 -13.06
CA ILE A 44 -1.10 18.05 -14.46
C ILE A 44 -1.41 19.35 -15.21
N SER A 45 -0.38 20.14 -15.51
CA SER A 45 -0.58 21.54 -15.89
C SER A 45 0.54 22.08 -16.78
N GLY A 46 0.48 23.37 -17.13
CA GLY A 46 1.42 24.04 -18.04
C GLY A 46 2.81 24.27 -17.46
N VAL A 47 3.52 23.20 -17.07
CA VAL A 47 4.94 23.25 -16.75
C VAL A 47 5.71 22.69 -17.94
N ASP A 48 6.76 23.36 -18.39
CA ASP A 48 7.60 22.84 -19.47
C ASP A 48 8.25 21.51 -19.05
N PRO A 49 8.23 20.45 -19.88
CA PRO A 49 8.84 19.17 -19.54
C PRO A 49 10.31 19.27 -19.13
N ASP A 50 11.11 20.10 -19.80
CA ASP A 50 12.54 20.25 -19.47
C ASP A 50 12.72 20.94 -18.11
N VAL A 51 11.86 21.92 -17.81
CA VAL A 51 11.84 22.58 -16.49
C VAL A 51 11.38 21.62 -15.41
N LEU A 52 10.38 20.78 -15.68
CA LEU A 52 9.91 19.77 -14.74
C LEU A 52 11.01 18.76 -14.43
N ASP A 53 11.64 18.20 -15.46
CA ASP A 53 12.69 17.19 -15.32
C ASP A 53 13.93 17.73 -14.59
N ALA A 54 14.36 18.96 -14.92
CA ALA A 54 15.49 19.61 -14.25
C ALA A 54 15.26 19.87 -12.75
N ASN A 55 14.00 19.93 -12.31
CA ASN A 55 13.60 20.20 -10.93
C ASN A 55 12.94 18.99 -10.26
N SER A 56 13.06 17.81 -10.85
CA SER A 56 12.53 16.55 -10.32
C SER A 56 13.65 15.61 -9.91
N ARG A 57 13.42 14.80 -8.88
CA ARG A 57 14.33 13.74 -8.47
C ARG A 57 13.58 12.53 -7.91
N PRO A 58 14.07 11.31 -8.13
CA PRO A 58 13.54 10.15 -7.44
C PRO A 58 13.90 10.22 -5.94
N GLU A 59 12.95 9.84 -5.09
CA GLU A 59 13.12 9.65 -3.65
C GLU A 59 12.41 8.36 -3.24
N LEU A 60 12.97 7.62 -2.28
CA LEU A 60 12.31 6.45 -1.73
C LEU A 60 11.40 6.89 -0.58
N VAL A 61 10.09 6.66 -0.72
CA VAL A 61 9.11 6.83 0.35
C VAL A 61 8.48 5.47 0.61
N ASN A 62 8.72 4.93 1.81
CA ASN A 62 8.26 3.59 2.20
C ASN A 62 8.68 2.48 1.21
N GLY A 63 9.92 2.54 0.72
CA GLY A 63 10.47 1.59 -0.26
C GLY A 63 9.97 1.78 -1.69
N ILE A 64 9.02 2.69 -1.94
CA ILE A 64 8.53 3.02 -3.27
C ILE A 64 9.29 4.23 -3.80
N GLU A 65 9.87 4.10 -4.98
CA GLU A 65 10.45 5.24 -5.70
C GLU A 65 9.32 6.18 -6.13
N VAL A 66 9.35 7.40 -5.61
CA VAL A 66 8.43 8.49 -5.95
C VAL A 66 9.21 9.68 -6.50
N THR A 67 8.66 10.32 -7.51
CA THR A 67 9.23 11.57 -8.02
C THR A 67 8.87 12.72 -7.08
N THR A 68 9.88 13.36 -6.52
CA THR A 68 9.74 14.62 -5.77
C THR A 68 10.16 15.79 -6.63
N VAL A 69 9.46 16.91 -6.48
CA VAL A 69 9.58 18.07 -7.36
C VAL A 69 9.88 19.31 -6.53
N ASP A 70 10.91 20.07 -6.91
CA ASP A 70 11.22 21.37 -6.34
C ASP A 70 10.29 22.44 -6.94
N ILE A 71 9.11 22.57 -6.32
CA ILE A 71 8.08 23.51 -6.78
C ILE A 71 8.54 24.96 -6.65
N GLU A 72 9.40 25.29 -5.68
CA GLU A 72 9.90 26.65 -5.52
C GLU A 72 10.82 27.03 -6.68
N ALA A 73 11.72 26.12 -7.07
CA ALA A 73 12.57 26.31 -8.24
C ALA A 73 11.76 26.43 -9.54
N ILE A 74 10.74 25.58 -9.74
CA ILE A 74 9.83 25.71 -10.88
C ILE A 74 9.14 27.07 -10.89
N LEU A 75 8.57 27.51 -9.75
CA LEU A 75 7.89 28.80 -9.64
C LEU A 75 8.81 30.01 -9.87
N ALA A 76 10.13 29.84 -9.73
CA ALA A 76 11.14 30.85 -10.01
C ALA A 76 11.59 30.87 -11.49
N ASP A 77 11.28 29.84 -12.27
CA ASP A 77 11.63 29.77 -13.69
C ASP A 77 10.97 30.89 -14.51
N ALA A 78 11.68 31.38 -15.54
CA ALA A 78 11.23 32.49 -16.37
C ALA A 78 9.94 32.16 -17.15
N SER A 79 9.74 30.90 -17.52
CA SER A 79 8.53 30.41 -18.18
C SER A 79 7.30 30.43 -17.26
N MET A 80 7.49 30.42 -15.93
CA MET A 80 6.40 30.45 -14.94
C MET A 80 5.90 31.86 -14.60
N ILE A 81 6.39 32.91 -15.28
CA ILE A 81 5.94 34.29 -15.06
C ILE A 81 4.65 34.52 -15.86
N GLU A 82 3.58 34.97 -15.19
CA GLU A 82 2.31 35.35 -15.84
C GLU A 82 2.43 36.68 -16.60
N ARG A 83 3.23 36.70 -17.66
CA ARG A 83 3.42 37.87 -18.54
C ARG A 83 2.32 37.92 -19.59
N ALA A 84 1.80 39.10 -19.89
CA ALA A 84 0.91 39.27 -21.04
C ALA A 84 1.70 39.13 -22.35
N ASN A 85 1.12 38.47 -23.34
CA ASN A 85 1.71 38.38 -24.67
C ASN A 85 1.76 39.76 -25.37
N ALA A 86 2.47 39.84 -26.50
CA ALA A 86 2.69 41.10 -27.23
C ALA A 86 1.40 41.79 -27.68
N GLN A 87 0.35 41.02 -27.97
CA GLN A 87 -0.97 41.52 -28.37
C GLN A 87 -1.82 41.95 -27.18
N ASN A 88 -1.33 41.73 -25.94
CA ASN A 88 -2.01 42.02 -24.70
C ASN A 88 -3.43 41.44 -24.67
N ASN A 89 -3.61 40.26 -25.26
CA ASN A 89 -4.89 39.55 -25.30
C ASN A 89 -4.83 38.22 -24.56
N ASP A 90 -3.65 37.65 -24.31
CA ASP A 90 -3.46 36.45 -23.50
C ASP A 90 -2.18 36.52 -22.64
N LEU A 91 -1.87 35.48 -21.88
CA LEU A 91 -0.56 35.28 -21.28
C LEU A 91 0.44 34.70 -22.30
N GLU A 92 1.74 34.89 -22.06
CA GLU A 92 2.76 34.07 -22.73
C GLU A 92 2.61 32.61 -22.24
N PRO A 93 2.59 31.61 -23.13
CA PRO A 93 2.59 30.21 -22.74
C PRO A 93 3.83 29.86 -21.92
N SER A 94 3.65 29.02 -20.92
CA SER A 94 4.74 28.46 -20.12
C SER A 94 5.27 27.16 -20.69
N CYS A 95 4.46 26.45 -21.47
CA CYS A 95 4.91 25.33 -22.28
C CYS A 95 4.10 25.24 -23.57
N VAL A 96 4.73 24.68 -24.60
CA VAL A 96 4.16 24.52 -25.93
C VAL A 96 4.50 23.12 -26.43
N ARG A 97 3.47 22.34 -26.78
CA ARG A 97 3.66 21.06 -27.48
C ARG A 97 3.19 21.22 -28.94
N PRO A 98 4.08 21.01 -29.93
CA PRO A 98 3.69 21.08 -31.34
C PRO A 98 2.47 20.23 -31.68
N ASN A 99 1.73 20.63 -32.72
CA ASN A 99 0.62 19.82 -33.19
C ASN A 99 1.12 18.47 -33.75
N PRO A 100 0.67 17.31 -33.25
CA PRO A 100 1.17 16.02 -33.75
C PRO A 100 0.85 15.77 -35.23
N MET A 101 -0.20 16.42 -35.77
CA MET A 101 -0.60 16.27 -37.17
C MET A 101 0.10 17.25 -38.11
N ASP A 102 0.64 18.36 -37.59
CA ASP A 102 1.36 19.39 -38.36
C ASP A 102 2.40 20.11 -37.49
N PRO A 103 3.51 19.44 -37.12
CA PRO A 103 4.45 19.97 -36.11
C PRO A 103 5.22 21.22 -36.55
N GLY A 104 5.23 21.52 -37.85
CA GLY A 104 5.91 22.70 -38.39
C GLY A 104 5.06 23.98 -38.34
N ASN A 105 3.79 23.87 -37.94
CA ASN A 105 2.83 24.97 -37.98
C ASN A 105 2.51 25.47 -36.58
N ALA A 106 3.30 26.45 -36.12
CA ALA A 106 3.18 27.05 -34.79
C ALA A 106 1.77 27.61 -34.46
N ASN A 107 0.92 27.88 -35.46
CA ASN A 107 -0.45 28.35 -35.22
C ASN A 107 -1.39 27.24 -34.72
N LEU A 108 -0.96 25.98 -34.78
CA LEU A 108 -1.73 24.80 -34.37
C LEU A 108 -1.17 24.16 -33.09
N ASP A 109 -0.15 24.78 -32.49
CA ASP A 109 0.51 24.25 -31.30
C ASP A 109 -0.45 24.18 -30.10
N ASN A 110 -0.19 23.21 -29.24
CA ASN A 110 -0.93 23.04 -28.00
C ASN A 110 -0.21 23.82 -26.90
N GLU A 111 -0.74 25.00 -26.60
CA GLU A 111 -0.17 25.90 -25.60
C GLU A 111 -0.82 25.68 -24.23
N ALA A 112 0.00 25.76 -23.18
CA ALA A 112 -0.48 25.87 -21.81
C ALA A 112 0.20 27.04 -21.08
N TYR A 113 -0.52 27.59 -20.10
CA TYR A 113 -0.15 28.84 -19.42
C TYR A 113 0.34 28.60 -17.99
N PRO A 114 1.12 29.52 -17.41
CA PRO A 114 1.73 29.34 -16.09
C PRO A 114 0.71 28.95 -15.00
N PRO A 115 0.80 27.75 -14.40
CA PRO A 115 -0.17 27.24 -13.43
C PRO A 115 0.17 27.64 -11.99
N ARG A 116 0.69 28.86 -11.78
CA ARG A 116 1.34 29.27 -10.51
C ARG A 116 0.53 28.94 -9.26
N ARG A 117 -0.77 29.27 -9.26
CA ARG A 117 -1.64 29.02 -8.10
C ARG A 117 -1.86 27.54 -7.81
N LEU A 118 -1.91 26.68 -8.84
CA LEU A 118 -2.05 25.23 -8.65
C LEU A 118 -0.77 24.63 -8.06
N LEU A 119 0.39 25.12 -8.50
CA LEU A 119 1.68 24.74 -7.92
C LEU A 119 1.81 25.23 -6.47
N GLU A 120 1.37 26.45 -6.16
CA GLU A 120 1.31 26.95 -4.77
C GLU A 120 0.39 26.10 -3.88
N VAL A 121 -0.78 25.66 -4.38
CA VAL A 121 -1.65 24.71 -3.67
C VAL A 121 -0.94 23.38 -3.43
N THR A 122 -0.28 22.84 -4.46
CA THR A 122 0.42 21.56 -4.37
C THR A 122 1.55 21.64 -3.35
N ARG A 123 2.33 22.71 -3.37
CA ARG A 123 3.39 22.97 -2.39
C ARG A 123 2.83 23.04 -0.97
N GLY A 124 1.79 23.84 -0.74
CA GLY A 124 1.19 23.97 0.58
C GLY A 124 0.59 22.65 1.10
N LEU A 125 0.07 21.81 0.22
CA LEU A 125 -0.38 20.46 0.58
C LEU A 125 0.79 19.53 0.93
N ILE A 126 1.90 19.56 0.18
CA ILE A 126 3.12 18.81 0.51
C ILE A 126 3.71 19.26 1.86
N GLU A 127 3.77 20.57 2.12
CA GLU A 127 4.21 21.13 3.41
C GLU A 127 3.31 20.67 4.57
N ALA A 128 2.02 20.46 4.30
CA ALA A 128 1.07 19.87 5.21
C ALA A 128 1.10 18.32 5.23
N GLN A 129 2.14 17.70 4.66
CA GLN A 129 2.37 16.25 4.57
C GLN A 129 1.42 15.46 3.66
N ALA A 130 0.63 16.13 2.81
CA ALA A 130 -0.16 15.44 1.79
C ALA A 130 0.71 14.94 0.62
N GLY A 131 0.18 13.98 -0.14
CA GLY A 131 0.82 13.52 -1.36
C GLY A 131 0.69 14.55 -2.48
N GLY A 132 1.81 15.09 -2.96
CA GLY A 132 1.82 16.00 -4.12
C GLY A 132 2.43 15.35 -5.34
N VAL A 133 1.80 15.54 -6.50
CA VAL A 133 2.35 15.14 -7.80
C VAL A 133 2.29 16.33 -8.74
N VAL A 134 3.36 16.60 -9.48
CA VAL A 134 3.41 17.63 -10.52
C VAL A 134 3.79 16.95 -11.84
N ALA A 135 3.02 17.22 -12.88
CA ALA A 135 3.25 16.69 -14.23
C ALA A 135 2.95 17.75 -15.30
N SER A 136 3.57 17.61 -16.47
CA SER A 136 3.33 18.49 -17.61
C SER A 136 2.13 18.02 -18.45
N ILE A 137 1.24 18.95 -18.81
CA ILE A 137 0.23 18.71 -19.85
C ILE A 137 0.82 18.77 -21.27
N CYS A 138 2.01 19.36 -21.41
CA CYS A 138 2.77 19.49 -22.66
C CYS A 138 3.66 18.27 -22.93
N GLN A 139 3.61 17.23 -22.10
CA GLN A 139 4.37 16.00 -22.33
C GLN A 139 4.06 15.42 -23.72
N ALA A 140 5.12 15.08 -24.43
CA ALA A 140 5.11 14.41 -25.72
C ALA A 140 5.64 12.99 -25.57
N ARG A 141 5.17 12.08 -26.42
CA ARG A 141 5.62 10.70 -26.43
C ARG A 141 7.10 10.55 -26.78
N ASP A 142 7.58 11.31 -27.78
CA ASP A 142 8.98 11.32 -28.19
C ASP A 142 9.28 12.61 -28.99
N ALA A 143 9.47 13.71 -28.27
CA ALA A 143 9.73 15.02 -28.88
C ALA A 143 11.03 15.03 -29.70
N GLU A 144 12.06 14.30 -29.26
CA GLU A 144 13.36 14.23 -29.94
C GLU A 144 13.25 13.61 -31.34
N ASN A 145 12.35 12.64 -31.51
CA ASN A 145 12.08 12.00 -32.81
C ASN A 145 10.84 12.54 -33.52
N GLY A 146 10.24 13.62 -33.00
CA GLY A 146 9.11 14.33 -33.62
C GLY A 146 7.73 13.70 -33.41
N ASP A 147 7.58 12.76 -32.46
CA ASP A 147 6.28 12.26 -32.02
C ASP A 147 5.72 13.14 -30.88
N TYR A 148 4.95 14.15 -31.29
CA TYR A 148 4.30 15.09 -30.38
C TYR A 148 2.91 14.64 -29.92
N THR A 149 2.58 13.35 -30.07
CA THR A 149 1.35 12.82 -29.46
C THR A 149 1.45 12.92 -27.94
N ALA A 150 0.32 13.20 -27.29
CA ALA A 150 0.28 13.35 -25.85
C ALA A 150 0.50 11.99 -25.17
N ASP A 151 1.46 11.93 -24.25
CA ASP A 151 1.69 10.76 -23.39
C ASP A 151 1.70 11.22 -21.93
N PHE A 152 0.80 10.66 -21.13
CA PHE A 152 0.66 10.98 -19.70
C PHE A 152 0.99 9.77 -18.82
N SER A 153 1.62 8.74 -19.39
CA SER A 153 1.96 7.51 -18.68
C SER A 153 2.79 7.81 -17.43
N ASP A 154 3.78 8.70 -17.51
CA ASP A 154 4.65 9.06 -16.38
C ASP A 154 3.89 9.82 -15.29
N ALA A 155 2.93 10.67 -15.67
CA ALA A 155 2.06 11.36 -14.72
C ALA A 155 1.18 10.36 -13.96
N VAL A 156 0.60 9.39 -14.67
CA VAL A 156 -0.21 8.32 -14.06
C VAL A 156 0.65 7.43 -13.17
N GLN A 157 1.84 7.05 -13.60
CA GLN A 157 2.78 6.25 -12.81
C GLN A 157 3.19 7.00 -11.54
N SER A 158 3.49 8.30 -11.62
CA SER A 158 3.81 9.13 -10.45
C SER A 158 2.66 9.19 -9.44
N ILE A 159 1.41 9.29 -9.92
CA ILE A 159 0.23 9.23 -9.06
C ILE A 159 0.11 7.86 -8.40
N VAL A 160 0.27 6.77 -9.16
CA VAL A 160 0.19 5.40 -8.63
C VAL A 160 1.30 5.15 -7.60
N ALA A 161 2.54 5.56 -7.88
CA ALA A 161 3.66 5.46 -6.96
C ALA A 161 3.38 6.25 -5.67
N ARG A 162 2.83 7.46 -5.78
CA ARG A 162 2.46 8.26 -4.59
C ARG A 162 1.32 7.61 -3.81
N ILE A 163 0.31 7.04 -4.46
CA ILE A 163 -0.73 6.26 -3.80
C ILE A 163 -0.10 5.09 -3.05
N ALA A 164 0.73 4.29 -3.72
CA ALA A 164 1.39 3.14 -3.12
C ALA A 164 2.26 3.52 -1.92
N ALA A 165 3.04 4.59 -2.03
CA ALA A 165 3.86 5.12 -0.94
C ALA A 165 3.03 5.67 0.23
N SER A 166 1.82 6.18 -0.04
CA SER A 166 0.90 6.72 0.97
C SER A 166 -0.01 5.66 1.58
N LEU A 167 0.00 4.43 1.05
CA LEU A 167 -0.65 3.32 1.73
C LEU A 167 0.22 2.97 2.95
N PRO A 168 -0.31 3.08 4.17
CA PRO A 168 0.44 2.73 5.35
C PRO A 168 0.84 1.26 5.24
N THR A 169 2.08 0.98 5.64
CA THR A 169 2.41 -0.29 6.30
C THR A 169 1.28 -0.59 7.29
N SER A 170 0.67 -1.77 7.15
CA SER A 170 -0.63 -2.00 7.76
C SER A 170 -0.48 -2.17 9.27
N CYS A 171 -0.54 -1.06 10.03
CA CYS A 171 -0.50 -1.11 11.48
C CYS A 171 -1.67 -1.97 11.97
N LEU A 172 -1.34 -3.02 12.71
CA LEU A 172 -2.30 -3.99 13.18
C LEU A 172 -2.93 -3.49 14.49
N PRO A 173 -4.24 -3.66 14.68
CA PRO A 173 -4.93 -3.18 15.88
C PRO A 173 -4.58 -3.98 17.14
N ARG A 174 -3.97 -5.16 16.97
CA ARG A 174 -3.56 -6.06 18.05
C ARG A 174 -2.26 -6.77 17.65
N PRO A 175 -1.42 -7.18 18.62
CA PRO A 175 -0.23 -7.96 18.35
C PRO A 175 -0.59 -9.32 17.73
N LEU A 176 0.27 -9.80 16.84
CA LEU A 176 0.19 -11.16 16.30
C LEU A 176 1.00 -12.12 17.16
N ILE A 177 0.53 -13.37 17.23
CA ILE A 177 1.23 -14.43 17.95
C ILE A 177 2.33 -14.98 17.05
N ARG A 178 3.55 -15.00 17.57
CA ARG A 178 4.70 -15.62 16.93
C ARG A 178 4.74 -17.12 17.29
N GLY A 179 4.95 -17.97 16.30
CA GLY A 179 5.20 -19.41 16.47
C GLY A 179 6.60 -19.68 17.02
N GLY A 180 6.91 -20.96 17.26
CA GLY A 180 8.21 -21.38 17.81
C GLY A 180 9.42 -21.06 16.91
N ASP A 181 9.18 -20.78 15.63
CA ASP A 181 10.15 -20.33 14.63
C ASP A 181 10.12 -18.81 14.42
N ASN A 182 9.41 -18.06 15.28
CA ASN A 182 9.24 -16.61 15.24
C ASN A 182 8.42 -16.07 14.04
N THR A 183 7.84 -16.96 13.23
CA THR A 183 6.85 -16.60 12.19
C THR A 183 5.50 -16.23 12.83
N VAL A 184 4.65 -15.48 12.14
CA VAL A 184 3.24 -15.30 12.52
C VAL A 184 2.34 -16.09 11.59
N PHE A 185 1.20 -16.56 12.11
CA PHE A 185 0.19 -17.34 11.38
C PHE A 185 -0.67 -16.47 10.45
N CYS A 186 -0.03 -15.58 9.70
CA CYS A 186 -0.66 -14.80 8.65
C CYS A 186 0.02 -15.07 7.31
N GLN A 187 -0.73 -14.86 6.25
CA GLN A 187 -0.25 -14.90 4.88
C GLN A 187 -0.63 -13.59 4.19
N ILE A 188 0.28 -13.05 3.37
CA ILE A 188 -0.07 -11.99 2.42
C ILE A 188 -0.35 -12.65 1.08
N LEU A 189 -1.57 -12.45 0.60
CA LEU A 189 -1.98 -12.81 -0.74
C LEU A 189 -2.02 -11.56 -1.61
N GLU A 190 -1.43 -11.63 -2.79
CA GLU A 190 -1.35 -10.53 -3.74
C GLU A 190 -1.95 -10.93 -5.07
N VAL A 191 -3.05 -10.30 -5.46
CA VAL A 191 -3.70 -10.47 -6.76
C VAL A 191 -2.98 -9.60 -7.78
N LEU A 192 -2.33 -10.23 -8.76
CA LEU A 192 -1.51 -9.55 -9.75
C LEU A 192 -2.35 -8.76 -10.78
N PRO A 193 -1.75 -7.78 -11.49
CA PRO A 193 -2.32 -7.22 -12.71
C PRO A 193 -2.55 -8.28 -13.78
N GLU A 194 -3.40 -7.96 -14.76
CA GLU A 194 -3.58 -8.83 -15.92
C GLU A 194 -2.28 -8.95 -16.73
N GLY A 195 -1.95 -10.18 -17.13
CA GLY A 195 -0.76 -10.46 -17.93
C GLY A 195 0.53 -10.63 -17.13
N SER A 196 0.49 -10.57 -15.80
CA SER A 196 1.61 -10.90 -14.91
C SER A 196 1.40 -12.26 -14.26
N SER A 197 2.49 -12.96 -13.95
CA SER A 197 2.50 -14.26 -13.27
C SER A 197 3.34 -14.25 -12.00
N CYS A 198 3.03 -15.14 -11.04
CA CYS A 198 3.77 -15.29 -9.79
C CYS A 198 5.22 -15.71 -10.02
N ALA A 199 5.47 -16.55 -11.04
CA ALA A 199 6.81 -16.97 -11.43
C ALA A 199 7.72 -15.79 -11.81
N GLU A 200 7.18 -14.75 -12.45
CA GLU A 200 7.95 -13.54 -12.81
C GLU A 200 8.28 -12.67 -11.58
N GLN A 201 7.61 -12.90 -10.45
CA GLN A 201 7.73 -12.07 -9.23
C GLN A 201 8.55 -12.74 -8.13
N GLU A 202 9.15 -13.91 -8.39
CA GLU A 202 10.00 -14.63 -7.44
C GLU A 202 11.16 -13.75 -6.94
N ALA A 203 11.78 -12.99 -7.85
CA ALA A 203 12.85 -12.04 -7.55
C ALA A 203 12.40 -10.82 -6.71
N ARG A 204 11.11 -10.74 -6.35
CA ARG A 204 10.52 -9.77 -5.42
C ARG A 204 9.95 -10.44 -4.17
N GLY A 205 10.28 -11.70 -3.91
CA GLY A 205 9.84 -12.40 -2.69
C GLY A 205 8.43 -12.98 -2.77
N ARG A 206 7.91 -13.29 -3.96
CA ARG A 206 6.65 -14.04 -4.13
C ARG A 206 6.96 -15.51 -4.37
N GLU A 207 6.08 -16.39 -3.92
CA GLU A 207 6.15 -17.80 -4.33
C GLU A 207 5.88 -17.89 -5.84
N PRO A 208 6.66 -18.68 -6.60
CA PRO A 208 6.54 -18.75 -8.06
C PRO A 208 5.25 -19.44 -8.52
N GLU A 209 4.62 -20.23 -7.65
CA GLU A 209 3.35 -20.91 -7.92
C GLU A 209 2.17 -20.10 -7.39
N ALA A 210 1.18 -19.85 -8.25
CA ALA A 210 -0.04 -19.16 -7.86
C ALA A 210 -0.87 -20.02 -6.90
N VAL A 211 -1.27 -19.44 -5.76
CA VAL A 211 -2.11 -20.16 -4.78
C VAL A 211 -3.56 -20.26 -5.21
N ARG A 212 -4.03 -19.34 -6.06
CA ARG A 212 -5.36 -19.36 -6.72
C ARG A 212 -5.42 -18.38 -7.88
N MET A 213 -6.50 -18.46 -8.65
CA MET A 213 -6.85 -17.47 -9.66
C MET A 213 -8.01 -16.58 -9.18
N GLU A 214 -7.96 -15.29 -9.50
CA GLU A 214 -9.09 -14.37 -9.35
C GLU A 214 -9.48 -13.83 -10.74
N GLY A 215 -10.45 -14.51 -11.36
CA GLY A 215 -10.74 -14.30 -12.78
C GLY A 215 -9.59 -14.81 -13.65
N THR A 216 -8.94 -13.91 -14.39
CA THR A 216 -7.76 -14.20 -15.22
C THR A 216 -6.43 -13.82 -14.54
N ARG A 217 -6.47 -13.35 -13.29
CA ARG A 217 -5.30 -12.85 -12.57
C ARG A 217 -4.79 -13.89 -11.59
N GLU A 218 -3.48 -14.07 -11.55
CA GLU A 218 -2.84 -14.94 -10.56
C GLU A 218 -2.85 -14.27 -9.18
N VAL A 219 -3.05 -15.08 -8.15
CA VAL A 219 -2.90 -14.68 -6.75
C VAL A 219 -1.66 -15.35 -6.20
N CYS A 220 -0.67 -14.55 -5.86
CA CYS A 220 0.61 -15.02 -5.31
C CYS A 220 0.60 -14.94 -3.79
N ARG A 221 1.32 -15.85 -3.15
CA ARG A 221 1.70 -15.68 -1.76
C ARG A 221 3.02 -14.91 -1.70
N VAL A 222 3.13 -13.98 -0.76
CA VAL A 222 4.41 -13.31 -0.47
C VAL A 222 5.11 -14.05 0.66
N ASN A 223 6.40 -14.32 0.49
CA ASN A 223 7.24 -15.00 1.47
C ASN A 223 7.27 -14.22 2.78
N GLN A 224 7.15 -14.91 3.91
CA GLN A 224 7.38 -14.31 5.22
C GLN A 224 8.87 -14.37 5.56
N VAL A 225 9.49 -13.23 5.80
CA VAL A 225 10.87 -13.09 6.28
C VAL A 225 10.82 -12.94 7.80
N VAL A 226 11.53 -13.82 8.50
CA VAL A 226 11.57 -13.83 9.96
C VAL A 226 12.71 -12.92 10.46
N PRO A 227 12.42 -11.89 11.28
CA PRO A 227 13.47 -11.10 11.90
C PRO A 227 14.36 -11.93 12.82
N THR A 228 15.67 -11.78 12.67
CA THR A 228 16.64 -12.38 13.59
C THR A 228 16.67 -11.63 14.91
N PRO A 229 17.17 -12.23 16.01
CA PRO A 229 17.35 -11.52 17.28
C PRO A 229 18.22 -10.26 17.16
N GLU A 230 19.17 -10.24 16.24
CA GLU A 230 20.01 -9.07 15.97
C GLU A 230 19.23 -7.96 15.26
N ASN A 231 18.36 -8.31 14.31
CA ASN A 231 17.46 -7.34 13.67
C ASN A 231 16.57 -6.68 14.71
N ILE A 232 15.96 -7.49 15.58
CA ILE A 232 15.06 -7.03 16.63
C ILE A 232 15.79 -6.09 17.60
N ALA A 233 16.96 -6.50 18.10
CA ALA A 233 17.73 -5.72 19.07
C ALA A 233 18.21 -4.37 18.52
N ASN A 234 18.42 -4.27 17.22
CA ASN A 234 18.93 -3.06 16.56
C ASN A 234 17.85 -2.26 15.82
N GLY A 235 16.57 -2.68 15.85
CA GLY A 235 15.50 -2.01 15.10
C GLY A 235 15.67 -2.10 13.58
N GLN A 236 16.33 -3.15 13.06
CA GLN A 236 16.70 -3.25 11.65
C GLN A 236 15.73 -4.11 10.84
N GLU A 237 15.55 -3.77 9.56
CA GLU A 237 14.89 -4.61 8.58
C GLU A 237 15.63 -5.96 8.44
N PRO A 238 14.91 -7.10 8.35
CA PRO A 238 15.54 -8.40 8.15
C PRO A 238 16.02 -8.60 6.71
N SER A 239 17.09 -9.37 6.56
CA SER A 239 17.62 -9.74 5.24
C SER A 239 16.72 -10.77 4.56
N GLY A 240 16.39 -10.54 3.30
CA GLY A 240 15.55 -11.42 2.49
C GLY A 240 14.60 -10.61 1.62
N LEU A 241 13.81 -11.29 0.79
CA LEU A 241 12.76 -10.66 0.00
C LEU A 241 11.41 -11.25 0.42
N GLY A 242 10.55 -10.39 0.96
CA GLY A 242 9.20 -10.76 1.34
C GLY A 242 8.58 -9.73 2.29
N TRP A 243 7.72 -10.20 3.18
CA TRP A 243 7.13 -9.39 4.24
C TRP A 243 7.55 -9.87 5.62
N PHE A 244 7.56 -8.98 6.61
CA PHE A 244 7.85 -9.32 8.00
C PHE A 244 6.88 -8.63 8.96
N TYR A 245 6.68 -9.27 10.11
CA TYR A 245 5.94 -8.69 11.23
C TYR A 245 6.87 -7.84 12.08
N ASP A 246 6.58 -6.54 12.14
CA ASP A 246 7.36 -5.52 12.80
C ASP A 246 6.64 -5.04 14.06
N ASP A 247 7.23 -5.38 15.21
CA ASP A 247 6.82 -5.00 16.57
C ASP A 247 8.01 -4.46 17.38
N TYR A 248 9.08 -4.03 16.69
CA TYR A 248 10.37 -3.72 17.31
C TYR A 248 11.09 -2.52 16.70
N SER A 249 10.76 -2.10 15.48
CA SER A 249 11.45 -0.99 14.82
C SER A 249 11.05 0.37 15.41
N ALA A 250 11.93 1.36 15.28
CA ALA A 250 11.64 2.72 15.78
C ALA A 250 10.61 3.44 14.88
N GLU A 251 10.49 3.02 13.62
CA GLU A 251 9.55 3.53 12.63
C GLU A 251 8.08 3.34 13.06
N LEU A 252 7.81 2.37 13.94
CA LEU A 252 6.50 2.17 14.55
C LEU A 252 5.97 3.42 15.26
N ASP A 253 6.85 4.27 15.79
CA ASP A 253 6.44 5.51 16.47
C ASP A 253 5.78 6.49 15.52
N ASP A 254 6.24 6.55 14.28
CA ASP A 254 5.73 7.42 13.24
C ASP A 254 4.56 6.75 12.48
N ASP A 255 4.73 5.49 12.10
CA ASP A 255 3.78 4.73 11.30
C ASP A 255 2.49 4.43 12.10
N CYS A 256 2.66 4.02 13.35
CA CYS A 256 1.59 3.48 14.19
C CYS A 256 1.24 4.38 15.39
N PHE A 257 1.56 5.68 15.37
CA PHE A 257 1.34 6.62 16.50
C PHE A 257 -0.08 6.58 17.09
N ARG A 258 -1.08 6.21 16.29
CA ARG A 258 -2.49 6.11 16.68
C ARG A 258 -2.76 5.03 17.72
N PHE A 259 -1.84 4.09 17.88
CA PHE A 259 -1.86 3.06 18.92
C PHE A 259 -0.94 3.48 20.08
N GLU A 260 -1.27 2.99 21.27
CA GLU A 260 -0.41 3.12 22.45
C GLU A 260 0.97 2.51 22.16
N GLU A 261 2.02 3.10 22.73
CA GLU A 261 3.43 2.75 22.47
C GLU A 261 3.67 1.22 22.58
N ASP A 262 3.14 0.59 23.62
CA ASP A 262 3.25 -0.85 23.86
C ASP A 262 2.36 -1.74 22.96
N ASN A 263 1.59 -1.14 22.05
CA ASN A 263 0.66 -1.84 21.13
C ASN A 263 0.84 -1.35 19.69
N ARG A 264 2.06 -0.92 19.35
CA ARG A 264 2.43 -0.57 17.98
C ARG A 264 3.04 -1.79 17.31
N GLN A 265 2.40 -2.20 16.23
CA GLN A 265 2.88 -3.29 15.39
C GLN A 265 2.34 -3.11 13.99
N GLN A 266 3.04 -3.65 13.00
CA GLN A 266 2.64 -3.57 11.60
C GLN A 266 3.17 -4.72 10.76
N ILE A 267 2.64 -4.82 9.55
CA ILE A 267 3.21 -5.64 8.48
C ILE A 267 3.98 -4.74 7.52
N ARG A 268 5.23 -5.11 7.24
CA ARG A 268 6.11 -4.42 6.28
C ARG A 268 6.61 -5.38 5.23
N PHE A 269 6.98 -4.83 4.08
CA PHE A 269 7.77 -5.53 3.07
C PHE A 269 9.24 -5.15 3.26
N THR A 270 10.14 -6.11 3.06
CA THR A 270 11.58 -5.82 2.96
C THR A 270 11.86 -4.99 1.71
N THR A 271 12.93 -4.20 1.72
CA THR A 271 13.39 -3.46 0.53
C THR A 271 13.55 -4.39 -0.69
N GLY A 272 12.93 -4.05 -1.82
CA GLY A 272 12.87 -4.85 -3.05
C GLY A 272 11.71 -5.85 -3.12
N ALA A 273 10.94 -6.02 -2.05
CA ALA A 273 9.77 -6.89 -1.99
C ALA A 273 8.45 -6.12 -1.88
N GLU A 274 8.43 -4.83 -2.18
CA GLU A 274 7.25 -3.96 -2.08
C GLU A 274 6.10 -4.47 -2.95
N SER A 275 4.87 -4.01 -2.67
CA SER A 275 3.69 -4.37 -3.47
C SER A 275 3.89 -4.09 -4.95
N ILE A 276 3.35 -4.96 -5.81
CA ILE A 276 3.43 -4.81 -7.26
C ILE A 276 2.45 -3.71 -7.70
N PRO A 277 2.89 -2.72 -8.51
CA PRO A 277 1.99 -1.68 -9.00
C PRO A 277 0.74 -2.25 -9.68
N GLY A 278 -0.44 -1.80 -9.25
CA GLY A 278 -1.72 -2.29 -9.77
C GLY A 278 -2.20 -3.63 -9.18
N ALA A 279 -1.40 -4.26 -8.31
CA ALA A 279 -1.82 -5.45 -7.57
C ALA A 279 -2.72 -5.08 -6.39
N LYS A 280 -3.49 -6.06 -5.90
CA LYS A 280 -4.29 -5.94 -4.68
C LYS A 280 -3.76 -6.92 -3.64
N PHE A 281 -3.32 -6.42 -2.49
CA PHE A 281 -2.90 -7.28 -1.39
C PHE A 281 -4.03 -7.52 -0.40
N ARG A 282 -3.96 -8.66 0.28
CA ARG A 282 -4.81 -9.03 1.40
C ARG A 282 -3.96 -9.74 2.43
N LEU A 283 -4.03 -9.27 3.67
CA LEU A 283 -3.54 -10.01 4.82
C LEU A 283 -4.63 -10.99 5.26
N GLU A 284 -4.31 -12.27 5.28
CA GLU A 284 -5.17 -13.31 5.83
C GLU A 284 -4.45 -13.91 7.03
N CYS A 285 -4.93 -13.60 8.22
CA CYS A 285 -4.44 -14.23 9.44
C CYS A 285 -5.31 -15.43 9.75
N VAL A 286 -4.71 -16.61 9.77
CA VAL A 286 -5.30 -17.76 10.44
C VAL A 286 -5.05 -17.49 11.92
N SER A 287 -5.97 -16.80 12.57
CA SER A 287 -5.83 -16.58 14.01
C SER A 287 -6.07 -17.91 14.72
N PRO A 288 -5.08 -18.50 15.42
CA PRO A 288 -5.39 -18.96 16.76
C PRO A 288 -5.71 -17.69 17.54
N VAL A 289 -6.99 -17.32 17.65
CA VAL A 289 -7.38 -16.24 18.57
C VAL A 289 -7.20 -16.81 19.97
N VAL A 290 -6.00 -16.71 20.54
CA VAL A 290 -5.84 -16.97 21.97
C VAL A 290 -6.59 -15.83 22.69
N PRO A 291 -7.66 -16.12 23.44
CA PRO A 291 -8.26 -15.12 24.30
C PRO A 291 -7.19 -14.71 25.34
N THR A 292 -7.17 -13.45 25.71
CA THR A 292 -6.27 -12.90 26.74
C THR A 292 -6.65 -13.39 28.15
N GLY A 293 -6.78 -14.70 28.35
CA GLY A 293 -7.20 -15.32 29.61
C GLY A 293 -6.81 -16.80 29.67
N ASP A 294 -7.03 -17.40 30.83
CA ASP A 294 -6.70 -18.81 31.18
C ASP A 294 -7.48 -19.87 30.36
N VAL A 295 -8.07 -19.50 29.21
CA VAL A 295 -9.00 -20.32 28.44
C VAL A 295 -8.33 -20.79 27.16
N ALA A 296 -8.30 -22.10 26.94
CA ALA A 296 -7.67 -22.69 25.77
C ALA A 296 -8.41 -22.41 24.45
N ASP A 297 -7.62 -22.36 23.38
CA ASP A 297 -8.04 -22.25 21.99
C ASP A 297 -7.15 -23.10 21.08
N ILE A 298 -7.43 -23.13 19.78
CA ILE A 298 -6.54 -23.70 18.76
C ILE A 298 -5.13 -23.12 18.94
N GLY A 299 -4.10 -23.96 18.92
CA GLY A 299 -2.71 -23.60 19.13
C GLY A 299 -2.27 -23.49 20.59
N SER A 300 -3.18 -23.61 21.56
CA SER A 300 -2.82 -23.59 22.99
C SER A 300 -1.96 -24.81 23.34
N GLU A 301 -0.94 -24.63 24.19
CA GLU A 301 -0.03 -25.71 24.57
C GLU A 301 -0.76 -26.79 25.36
N CYS A 302 -0.55 -28.05 24.98
CA CYS A 302 -1.09 -29.23 25.65
C CYS A 302 0.04 -30.25 25.94
N ALA A 303 1.09 -29.75 26.60
CA ALA A 303 2.37 -30.42 26.79
C ALA A 303 2.26 -31.93 27.10
N GLY A 304 2.98 -32.73 26.31
CA GLY A 304 3.07 -34.19 26.50
C GLY A 304 1.81 -34.96 26.10
N GLY A 305 0.96 -34.38 25.23
CA GLY A 305 -0.28 -35.02 24.79
C GLY A 305 -1.39 -35.00 25.84
N ASN A 306 -1.32 -34.09 26.81
CA ASN A 306 -2.33 -33.98 27.85
C ASN A 306 -3.59 -33.32 27.27
N GLN A 307 -4.72 -34.01 27.28
CA GLN A 307 -5.99 -33.48 26.77
C GLN A 307 -6.61 -32.40 27.68
N ALA A 308 -6.30 -32.42 28.99
CA ALA A 308 -6.97 -31.54 29.97
C ALA A 308 -6.88 -30.03 29.66
N PRO A 309 -5.76 -29.48 29.13
CA PRO A 309 -5.70 -28.09 28.69
C PRO A 309 -6.64 -27.76 27.54
N CYS A 310 -7.05 -28.72 26.72
CA CYS A 310 -7.95 -28.51 25.58
C CYS A 310 -9.43 -28.76 25.93
N ASP A 311 -9.73 -29.25 27.13
CA ASP A 311 -11.09 -29.55 27.55
C ASP A 311 -11.82 -28.27 27.97
N LEU A 312 -12.59 -27.70 27.04
CA LEU A 312 -13.44 -26.55 27.31
C LEU A 312 -14.82 -26.99 27.83
N ASP A 313 -15.32 -26.30 28.85
CA ASP A 313 -16.68 -26.49 29.37
C ASP A 313 -17.42 -25.15 29.56
N GLY A 314 -18.70 -25.22 29.95
CA GLY A 314 -19.50 -24.06 30.33
C GLY A 314 -19.48 -22.90 29.32
N ASP A 315 -19.21 -21.69 29.83
CA ASP A 315 -19.18 -20.45 29.06
C ASP A 315 -17.99 -20.39 28.09
N ASP A 316 -16.88 -21.07 28.40
CA ASP A 316 -15.69 -21.12 27.56
C ASP A 316 -15.95 -21.93 26.29
N LEU A 317 -16.61 -23.09 26.43
CA LEU A 317 -17.06 -23.88 25.30
C LEU A 317 -18.12 -23.15 24.46
N ALA A 318 -19.06 -22.46 25.11
CA ALA A 318 -20.08 -21.66 24.41
C ALA A 318 -19.45 -20.51 23.62
N SER A 319 -18.47 -19.81 24.22
CA SER A 319 -17.70 -18.75 23.59
C SER A 319 -16.87 -19.27 22.41
N PHE A 320 -16.17 -20.40 22.58
CA PHE A 320 -15.44 -21.06 21.51
C PHE A 320 -16.35 -21.41 20.31
N ARG A 321 -17.48 -22.07 20.56
CA ARG A 321 -18.46 -22.43 19.52
C ARG A 321 -19.03 -21.22 18.80
N SER A 322 -19.33 -20.15 19.54
CA SER A 322 -19.79 -18.89 18.94
C SER A 322 -18.72 -18.21 18.10
N ARG A 323 -17.44 -18.27 18.51
CA ARG A 323 -16.32 -17.63 17.77
C ARG A 323 -16.06 -18.29 16.43
N TYR A 324 -16.21 -19.62 16.34
CA TYR A 324 -16.02 -20.38 15.12
C TYR A 324 -17.34 -20.69 14.37
N ASP A 325 -18.45 -20.11 14.82
CA ASP A 325 -19.81 -20.27 14.29
C ASP A 325 -20.19 -21.76 14.08
N ARG A 326 -19.93 -22.59 15.09
CA ARG A 326 -20.12 -24.05 15.03
C ARG A 326 -20.59 -24.62 16.36
N GLU A 327 -21.83 -25.10 16.42
CA GLU A 327 -22.42 -25.69 17.64
C GLU A 327 -21.72 -26.97 18.12
N GLY A 328 -21.08 -27.72 17.22
CA GLY A 328 -20.36 -28.96 17.52
C GLY A 328 -18.88 -28.78 17.84
N ALA A 329 -18.35 -27.54 17.81
CA ALA A 329 -16.91 -27.30 17.95
C ALA A 329 -16.38 -27.77 19.31
N SER A 330 -15.23 -28.45 19.29
CA SER A 330 -14.42 -28.80 20.47
C SER A 330 -12.94 -28.86 20.10
N LEU A 331 -12.07 -28.92 21.11
CA LEU A 331 -10.63 -29.03 20.94
C LEU A 331 -10.11 -30.41 21.35
N VAL A 332 -9.07 -30.87 20.67
CA VAL A 332 -8.29 -32.06 21.02
C VAL A 332 -6.82 -31.72 21.06
N CYS A 333 -6.08 -32.29 22.01
CA CYS A 333 -4.63 -32.19 22.00
C CYS A 333 -4.07 -33.05 20.87
N ASP A 334 -3.29 -32.44 19.98
CA ASP A 334 -2.45 -33.17 19.04
C ASP A 334 -1.10 -33.48 19.70
N ASN A 335 -0.77 -34.77 19.76
CA ASN A 335 0.44 -35.25 20.41
C ASN A 335 1.72 -35.00 19.59
N VAL A 336 1.57 -34.69 18.29
CA VAL A 336 2.71 -34.39 17.41
C VAL A 336 3.13 -32.94 17.60
N THR A 337 2.20 -32.00 17.47
CA THR A 337 2.45 -30.57 17.64
C THR A 337 2.45 -30.13 19.11
N ASN A 338 1.95 -30.95 20.04
CA ASN A 338 1.70 -30.60 21.45
C ASN A 338 0.82 -29.35 21.62
N THR A 339 -0.16 -29.18 20.73
CA THR A 339 -1.09 -28.06 20.76
C THR A 339 -2.54 -28.51 20.62
N CYS A 340 -3.47 -27.73 21.18
CA CYS A 340 -4.90 -27.94 20.99
C CYS A 340 -5.29 -27.64 19.55
N GLN A 341 -6.03 -28.55 18.93
CA GLN A 341 -6.48 -28.49 17.55
C GLN A 341 -7.99 -28.66 17.48
N PHE A 342 -8.61 -28.20 16.39
CA PHE A 342 -10.05 -28.35 16.18
C PHE A 342 -10.41 -29.82 15.95
N ALA A 343 -11.25 -30.39 16.79
CA ALA A 343 -11.67 -31.80 16.67
C ALA A 343 -12.58 -31.99 15.46
N CYS A 344 -12.43 -33.12 14.76
CA CYS A 344 -13.28 -33.45 13.62
C CYS A 344 -13.57 -34.95 13.52
N ALA A 345 -14.70 -35.28 12.88
CA ALA A 345 -14.97 -36.62 12.40
C ALA A 345 -15.04 -36.66 10.86
N THR A 346 -15.39 -35.53 10.24
CA THR A 346 -15.53 -35.33 8.80
C THR A 346 -15.06 -33.94 8.39
N ASP A 347 -14.79 -33.73 7.10
CA ASP A 347 -14.41 -32.41 6.57
C ASP A 347 -15.45 -31.31 6.85
N ALA A 348 -16.73 -31.67 7.02
CA ALA A 348 -17.78 -30.72 7.34
C ALA A 348 -17.60 -30.07 8.73
N ASP A 349 -16.92 -30.78 9.64
CA ASP A 349 -16.61 -30.29 10.97
C ASP A 349 -15.53 -29.19 10.93
N CYS A 350 -14.77 -29.11 9.83
CA CYS A 350 -13.58 -28.28 9.75
C CYS A 350 -13.80 -26.87 9.19
N PRO A 351 -13.21 -25.83 9.80
CA PRO A 351 -13.35 -24.44 9.35
C PRO A 351 -12.62 -24.17 8.03
N GLY A 352 -13.21 -23.30 7.19
CA GLY A 352 -12.47 -22.60 6.15
C GLY A 352 -11.75 -23.46 5.10
N GLY A 353 -12.37 -24.53 4.59
CA GLY A 353 -11.76 -25.37 3.55
C GLY A 353 -10.68 -26.34 4.07
N ASN A 354 -10.54 -26.45 5.39
CA ASN A 354 -9.75 -27.50 6.02
C ASN A 354 -10.44 -28.87 5.87
N VAL A 355 -9.63 -29.92 5.91
CA VAL A 355 -10.07 -31.32 5.87
C VAL A 355 -9.81 -31.97 7.22
N CYS A 356 -10.58 -32.99 7.54
CA CYS A 356 -10.36 -33.76 8.75
C CYS A 356 -9.19 -34.70 8.55
N PHE A 357 -8.16 -34.60 9.39
CA PHE A 357 -6.97 -35.45 9.33
C PHE A 357 -7.08 -36.57 10.38
N GLY A 358 -7.58 -37.71 9.95
CA GLY A 358 -7.76 -38.89 10.78
C GLY A 358 -6.65 -39.93 10.63
N SER A 359 -6.78 -41.04 11.35
CA SER A 359 -5.87 -42.20 11.23
C SER A 359 -5.81 -42.76 9.81
N ASP A 360 -6.93 -42.68 9.08
CA ASP A 360 -7.05 -43.16 7.69
C ASP A 360 -6.24 -42.29 6.72
N ASP A 361 -5.90 -41.06 7.12
CA ASP A 361 -5.15 -40.08 6.33
C ASP A 361 -3.67 -40.01 6.71
N GLY A 362 -3.22 -40.86 7.65
CA GLY A 362 -1.83 -40.92 8.10
C GLY A 362 -1.52 -40.11 9.36
N ASN A 363 -2.54 -39.69 10.12
CA ASN A 363 -2.36 -39.07 11.42
C ASN A 363 -1.77 -40.09 12.43
N GLU A 364 -0.53 -39.86 12.86
CA GLU A 364 0.15 -40.66 13.90
C GLU A 364 -0.30 -40.29 15.33
N GLY A 365 -1.07 -39.20 15.47
CA GLY A 365 -1.68 -38.75 16.71
C GLY A 365 -2.92 -39.58 17.10
N ASN A 366 -3.35 -39.41 18.36
CA ASN A 366 -4.47 -40.18 18.91
C ASN A 366 -5.86 -39.64 18.51
N ASN A 367 -5.94 -38.39 18.06
CA ASN A 367 -7.19 -37.69 17.80
C ASN A 367 -7.19 -37.10 16.38
N ALA A 368 -8.31 -37.21 15.68
CA ALA A 368 -8.51 -36.56 14.39
C ALA A 368 -8.73 -35.06 14.59
N TYR A 369 -8.07 -34.25 13.76
CA TYR A 369 -8.16 -32.80 13.84
C TYR A 369 -8.16 -32.14 12.47
N CYS A 370 -8.66 -30.91 12.41
CA CYS A 370 -8.72 -30.17 11.16
C CYS A 370 -7.36 -29.66 10.74
N VAL A 371 -6.94 -30.02 9.53
CA VAL A 371 -5.72 -29.52 8.90
C VAL A 371 -6.05 -28.80 7.61
N SER A 372 -5.15 -27.90 7.21
CA SER A 372 -5.20 -27.38 5.86
C SER A 372 -4.80 -28.49 4.87
N PRO A 373 -5.59 -28.77 3.82
CA PRO A 373 -5.25 -29.78 2.81
C PRO A 373 -3.99 -29.40 2.00
N THR A 374 -3.50 -28.17 2.13
CA THR A 374 -2.22 -27.73 1.59
C THR A 374 -1.11 -27.91 2.62
N CYS A 375 -0.70 -29.15 2.87
CA CYS A 375 0.63 -29.42 3.42
C CYS A 375 1.55 -29.91 2.30
N GLN A 376 2.64 -29.15 2.11
CA GLN A 376 3.79 -29.49 1.27
C GLN A 376 4.42 -30.79 1.75
N PHE A 377 4.76 -31.69 0.81
CA PHE A 377 5.77 -32.72 1.01
C PHE A 377 7.14 -32.20 0.57
#